data_AF-A0A959QA60-F1
#
_entry.id   AF-A0A959QA60-F1
#
_cell.length_a   1.000
_cell.length_b   1.000
_cell.length_c   1.000
_cell.angle_alpha   90.00
_cell.angle_beta   90.00
_cell.angle_gamma   90.00
#
_symmetry.space_group_name_H-M   'P 1'
#
loop_
_entity.id
_entity.type
_entity.pdbx_description
1 polymer ?
#
loop_
_entity_poly.entity_id
_entity_poly.type
_entity_poly.pdbx_seq_one_letter_code
_entity_poly.pdbx_strand_id
1 'polypeptide(L)' 'IGATFKHRYAGYSAWIISSNFEALQAIGLRPGKKLTLFNGALECRYLQFELYAGSKKPSKS' A
#
# COMPACT_ATOMS: atom_id res chain seq x y z
N ILE A 1 4.71 10.03 -0.68
CA ILE A 1 3.39 9.36 -0.60
C ILE A 1 3.14 8.71 0.76
N GLY A 2 4.04 7.84 1.25
CA GLY A 2 3.84 7.14 2.54
C GLY A 2 3.59 8.06 3.75
N ALA A 3 4.32 9.17 3.86
CA ALA A 3 4.10 10.16 4.92
C ALA A 3 2.72 10.85 4.81
N THR A 4 2.33 11.27 3.60
CA THR A 4 1.02 11.90 3.36
C THR A 4 -0.14 10.98 3.74
N PHE A 5 -0.01 9.68 3.43
CA PHE A 5 -0.99 8.67 3.79
C PHE A 5 -1.17 8.51 5.30
N LYS A 6 -0.07 8.50 6.06
CA LYS A 6 -0.13 8.42 7.53
C LYS A 6 -0.70 9.67 8.19
N HIS A 7 -0.40 10.87 7.68
CA HIS A 7 -0.74 12.12 8.36
C HIS A 7 -2.08 12.73 7.93
N ARG A 8 -2.52 12.53 6.68
CA ARG A 8 -3.76 13.13 6.17
C ARG A 8 -4.94 12.17 6.03
N TYR A 9 -4.67 10.87 5.92
CA TYR A 9 -5.70 9.88 5.56
C TYR A 9 -5.79 8.74 6.59
N ALA A 10 -5.48 9.05 7.86
CA ALA A 10 -5.65 8.09 8.95
C ALA A 10 -7.13 7.67 9.07
N GLY A 11 -7.38 6.37 9.10
CA GLY A 11 -8.71 5.75 9.08
C GLY A 11 -9.20 5.28 7.70
N TYR A 12 -8.49 5.59 6.62
CA TYR A 12 -8.91 5.24 5.26
C TYR A 12 -8.18 4.00 4.71
N SER A 13 -8.82 3.35 3.74
CA SER A 13 -8.16 2.34 2.89
C SER A 13 -7.68 3.00 1.60
N ALA A 14 -6.37 3.03 1.38
CA ALA A 14 -5.80 3.47 0.12
C ALA A 14 -5.49 2.26 -0.77
N TRP A 15 -5.73 2.41 -2.06
CA TRP A 15 -5.40 1.40 -3.05
C TRP A 15 -4.47 2.01 -4.09
N ILE A 16 -3.39 1.31 -4.42
CA ILE A 16 -2.40 1.76 -5.40
C ILE A 16 -2.26 0.70 -6.47
N ILE A 17 -2.42 1.10 -7.73
CA ILE A 17 -2.06 0.30 -8.89
C ILE A 17 -0.78 0.85 -9.53
N SER A 18 0.22 0.00 -9.75
CA SER A 18 1.45 0.40 -10.44
C SER A 18 2.13 -0.79 -11.10
N SER A 19 2.71 -0.58 -12.28
CA SER A 19 3.64 -1.50 -12.94
C SER A 19 5.09 -1.33 -12.46
N ASN A 20 5.40 -0.26 -11.72
CA ASN A 20 6.74 -0.02 -11.19
C ASN A 20 6.88 -0.65 -9.80
N PHE A 21 7.52 -1.82 -9.75
CA PHE A 21 7.70 -2.59 -8.52
C PHE A 21 8.65 -1.96 -7.51
N GLU A 22 9.65 -1.21 -7.97
CA GLU A 22 10.60 -0.52 -7.09
C GLU A 22 9.92 0.65 -6.37
N ALA A 23 9.14 1.44 -7.10
CA ALA A 23 8.35 2.53 -6.53
C ALA A 23 7.37 2.03 -5.45
N LEU A 24 6.78 0.83 -5.64
CA LEU A 24 5.92 0.21 -4.64
C LEU A 24 6.66 -0.16 -3.34
N GLN A 25 7.92 -0.59 -3.44
CA GLN A 25 8.75 -0.89 -2.25
C GLN A 25 9.17 0.40 -1.53
N ALA A 26 9.43 1.48 -2.27
CA ALA A 26 9.80 2.79 -1.73
C ALA A 26 8.69 3.46 -0.91
N ILE A 27 7.43 2.99 -1.00
CA ILE A 27 6.32 3.52 -0.17
C ILE A 27 6.57 3.28 1.33
N GLY A 28 7.32 2.21 1.69
CA GLY A 28 7.69 1.92 3.08
C GLY A 28 6.51 1.56 4.00
N LEU A 29 5.34 1.29 3.43
CA LEU A 29 4.16 0.79 4.15
C LEU A 29 3.97 -0.69 3.85
N ARG A 30 3.53 -1.46 4.84
CA ARG A 30 3.18 -2.87 4.64
C ARG A 30 1.82 -2.96 3.93
N PRO A 31 1.73 -3.52 2.71
CA PRO A 31 0.45 -3.75 2.06
C PRO A 31 -0.32 -4.83 2.82
N GLY A 32 -1.65 -4.67 2.92
CA GLY A 32 -2.56 -5.65 3.47
C GLY A 32 -2.91 -6.73 2.44
N LYS A 33 -3.47 -6.30 1.31
CA LYS A 33 -3.76 -7.18 0.16
C LYS A 33 -2.88 -6.82 -1.03
N LYS A 34 -2.50 -7.83 -1.80
CA LYS A 34 -1.66 -7.72 -2.99
C LYS A 34 -2.26 -8.58 -4.09
N LEU A 35 -2.64 -7.94 -5.18
CA LEU A 35 -3.23 -8.56 -6.36
C LEU A 35 -2.35 -8.24 -7.57
N THR A 36 -2.08 -9.25 -8.40
CA THR A 36 -1.43 -9.03 -9.70
C THR A 36 -2.52 -8.81 -10.74
N LEU A 37 -2.41 -7.72 -11.48
CA LEU A 37 -3.32 -7.32 -12.55
C LEU A 37 -2.54 -7.18 -13.84
N PHE A 38 -3.24 -7.29 -14.97
CA PHE A 38 -2.65 -7.06 -16.28
C PHE A 38 -3.40 -5.92 -16.96
N ASN A 39 -2.71 -4.79 -17.18
CA ASN A 39 -3.25 -3.70 -17.98
C ASN A 39 -2.87 -3.96 -19.45
N GLY A 40 -3.64 -4.84 -20.10
CA GLY A 40 -3.27 -5.41 -21.39
C GLY A 40 -2.10 -6.39 -21.24
N ALA A 41 -0.99 -6.17 -21.94
CA ALA A 41 0.22 -6.96 -21.81
C ALA A 41 1.13 -6.53 -20.64
N LEU A 42 0.79 -5.43 -19.95
CA LEU A 42 1.61 -4.87 -18.88
C LEU A 42 1.21 -5.47 -17.51
N GLU A 43 2.15 -6.14 -16.86
CA GLU A 43 1.95 -6.59 -15.47
C GLU A 43 1.96 -5.40 -14.51
N CYS A 44 0.90 -5.30 -13.73
CA CYS A 44 0.70 -4.30 -12.68
C CYS A 44 0.45 -5.01 -11.35
N ARG A 45 0.76 -4.34 -10.25
CA ARG A 45 0.33 -4.75 -8.91
C ARG A 45 -0.67 -3.77 -8.36
N TYR A 46 -1.73 -4.32 -7.78
CA TYR A 46 -2.74 -3.62 -7.05
C TYR A 46 -2.61 -3.93 -5.56
N LEU A 47 -2.16 -2.93 -4.81
CA LEU A 47 -1.85 -3.04 -3.39
C LEU A 47 -2.88 -2.26 -2.57
N GLN A 48 -3.41 -2.90 -1.55
CA GLN A 48 -4.22 -2.25 -0.52
C GLN A 48 -3.32 -1.84 0.65
N PHE A 49 -3.47 -0.60 1.09
CA PHE A 49 -2.86 -0.06 2.30
C PHE A 49 -3.96 0.37 3.26
N GLU A 50 -4.02 -0.28 4.42
CA GLU A 50 -4.82 0.21 5.53
C GLU A 50 -4.07 1.35 6.20
N LEU A 51 -4.59 2.57 6.08
CA LEU A 51 -4.02 3.75 6.70
C LEU A 51 -4.71 3.92 8.05
N TYR A 52 -4.02 3.57 9.14
CA TYR A 52 -4.53 3.73 10.49
C TYR A 52 -3.79 4.88 11.19
N ALA A 53 -4.48 5.56 12.11
CA ALA A 53 -3.83 6.50 13.01
C ALA A 53 -2.89 5.70 13.95
N GLY A 54 -1.58 5.97 13.89
CA GLY A 54 -0.58 5.31 14.74
C GLY A 54 0.28 4.25 14.03
N SER A 55 0.94 3.39 14.80
CA SER A 55 1.70 2.22 14.32
C SER A 55 0.95 0.94 14.69
N LYS A 56 0.70 0.03 13.74
CA LYS A 56 0.18 -1.32 14.02
C LYS A 56 1.33 -2.04 14.72
N LYS A 57 1.37 -1.95 16.05
CA LYS A 57 2.28 -2.76 16.86
C LYS A 57 2.01 -4.21 16.46
N PRO A 58 3.04 -5.01 16.11
CA PRO A 58 2.82 -6.43 15.94
C PRO A 58 2.26 -6.94 17.27
N SER A 59 1.03 -7.44 17.27
CA SER A 59 0.49 -8.18 18.41
C SER A 59 1.38 -9.40 18.57
N LYS A 60 2.28 -9.35 19.56
CA LYS A 60 2.91 -10.55 20.10
C LYS A 60 1.78 -11.33 20.79
N SER A 61 1.37 -12.45 20.19
CA SER A 61 0.71 -13.55 20.90
C SER A 61 1.77 -14.57 21.29
#